data_AF-A0A5B1RAU9-F1
#
_entry.id   AF-A0A5B1RAU9-F1
#
_cell.length_a   1.000
_cell.length_b   1.000
_cell.length_c   1.000
_cell.angle_alpha   90.00
_cell.angle_beta   90.00
_cell.angle_gamma   90.00
#
_symmetry.space_group_name_H-M   'P 1'
#
loop_
_entity.id
_entity.type
_entity.pdbx_description
1 polymer ?
#
loop_
_entity_poly.entity_id
_entity_poly.type
_entity_poly.pdbx_seq_one_letter_code
_entity_poly.pdbx_strand_id
1 'polypeptide(L)'
;MAQESEKPLATFFFSHGSPRTLVDETDTTAFAKKIGEYARAEGVTGIVWMAAHWETHEDRIEISTNKRPGKDMVSFVPPEMLQWYNEYRINSSPELAQVCHDKLVSAGFNAILNEEAIWHQDVMIPIRWMYPDFRECPPMTIISVNGRFDPWFHLKVGLTLRALRHEKIMLIGTGGGVHNLYTVSWHRMLLYQDTLTRTKPIDLDLDAFGMSMKECVIRNSGPHMGRSLARLLEHPHFLQCNPSPEHFLPMIFAAGGCSTWEDDSDEYSNIFGGENWEMDTQLNVNFAFGLHKSDAIFRAVGKHERNGRRQPKLPRALANPTLTAIVV
;
A
#
# COMPACT_ATOMS: atom_id res chain seq x y z
N MET A 1 12.78 -23.45 -29.97
CA MET A 1 13.17 -22.83 -28.70
C MET A 1 11.89 -22.64 -27.93
N ALA A 2 11.70 -23.34 -26.82
CA ALA A 2 10.56 -23.06 -25.94
C ALA A 2 10.73 -21.61 -25.46
N GLN A 3 9.73 -20.75 -25.69
CA GLN A 3 9.65 -19.47 -25.01
C GLN A 3 9.77 -19.78 -23.52
N GLU A 4 10.81 -19.26 -22.84
CA GLU A 4 10.74 -19.13 -21.39
C GLU A 4 9.45 -18.37 -21.11
N SER A 5 8.46 -19.03 -20.49
CA SER A 5 7.24 -18.35 -20.11
C SER A 5 7.64 -17.22 -19.17
N GLU A 6 7.40 -15.98 -19.57
CA GLU A 6 7.81 -14.83 -18.79
C GLU A 6 7.13 -14.88 -17.41
N LYS A 7 7.93 -14.71 -16.36
CA LYS A 7 7.46 -14.87 -14.96
C LYS A 7 6.38 -13.82 -14.67
N PRO A 8 5.27 -14.18 -14.00
CA PRO A 8 4.28 -13.21 -13.60
C PRO A 8 4.88 -12.18 -12.65
N LEU A 9 4.45 -10.93 -12.78
CA LEU A 9 4.81 -9.87 -11.83
C LEU A 9 4.32 -10.20 -10.42
N ALA A 10 5.04 -9.73 -9.41
CA ALA A 10 4.53 -9.63 -8.05
C ALA A 10 3.41 -8.58 -7.95
N THR A 11 2.58 -8.71 -6.92
CA THR A 11 1.60 -7.69 -6.53
C THR A 11 2.02 -7.06 -5.21
N PHE A 12 1.55 -5.85 -4.95
CA PHE A 12 2.04 -5.07 -3.81
C PHE A 12 0.89 -4.51 -2.98
N PHE A 13 1.09 -4.48 -1.66
CA PHE A 13 0.31 -3.65 -0.77
C PHE A 13 1.21 -2.59 -0.13
N PHE A 14 0.74 -1.36 -0.17
CA PHE A 14 1.41 -0.19 0.39
C PHE A 14 0.49 0.49 1.38
N SER A 15 0.96 0.68 2.62
CA SER A 15 0.24 1.54 3.55
C SER A 15 0.58 3.00 3.25
N HIS A 16 -0.42 3.82 2.94
CA HIS A 16 -0.15 5.20 2.53
C HIS A 16 0.12 6.16 3.68
N GLY A 17 -0.23 5.80 4.91
CA GLY A 17 0.06 6.60 6.10
C GLY A 17 -0.68 7.93 6.14
N SER A 18 -0.16 8.87 6.90
CA SER A 18 -0.65 10.24 6.90
C SER A 18 -0.15 11.03 5.68
N PRO A 19 -0.69 12.22 5.39
CA PRO A 19 -0.13 13.13 4.38
C PRO A 19 1.39 13.37 4.49
N ARG A 20 1.95 13.25 5.71
CA ARG A 20 3.37 13.39 5.98
C ARG A 20 4.23 12.35 5.26
N THR A 21 3.69 11.19 4.92
CA THR A 21 4.38 10.14 4.16
C THR A 21 4.79 10.60 2.75
N LEU A 22 4.27 11.73 2.24
CA LEU A 22 4.81 12.39 1.04
C LEU A 22 6.26 12.85 1.20
N VAL A 23 6.73 13.08 2.42
CA VAL A 23 8.05 13.68 2.69
C VAL A 23 8.88 12.88 3.68
N ASP A 24 8.25 12.17 4.60
CA ASP A 24 8.95 11.45 5.65
C ASP A 24 9.62 10.18 5.09
N GLU A 25 10.92 10.05 5.33
CA GLU A 25 11.67 8.85 4.95
C GLU A 25 11.51 7.77 6.02
N THR A 26 10.85 6.67 5.67
CA THR A 26 10.51 5.54 6.53
C THR A 26 10.74 4.21 5.82
N ASP A 27 10.57 3.10 6.54
CA ASP A 27 10.55 1.77 5.92
C ASP A 27 9.47 1.68 4.81
N THR A 28 8.32 2.34 5.02
CA THR A 28 7.24 2.43 4.02
C THR A 28 7.69 3.15 2.76
N THR A 29 8.28 4.35 2.86
CA THR A 29 8.69 5.09 1.65
C THR A 29 9.90 4.47 0.97
N ALA A 30 10.79 3.82 1.72
CA ALA A 30 11.86 2.98 1.17
C ALA A 30 11.30 1.76 0.41
N PHE A 31 10.19 1.17 0.86
CA PHE A 31 9.50 0.10 0.14
C PHE A 31 8.92 0.61 -1.18
N ALA A 32 8.26 1.77 -1.20
CA ALA A 32 7.76 2.36 -2.45
C ALA A 32 8.87 2.64 -3.47
N LYS A 33 10.04 3.14 -3.04
CA LYS A 33 11.22 3.30 -3.92
C LYS A 33 11.58 1.97 -4.59
N LYS A 34 11.59 0.85 -3.84
CA LYS A 34 11.87 -0.50 -4.36
C LYS A 34 10.80 -1.02 -5.31
N ILE A 35 9.51 -0.74 -5.06
CA ILE A 35 8.45 -1.09 -6.03
C ILE A 35 8.74 -0.40 -7.37
N GLY A 36 9.13 0.88 -7.36
CA GLY A 36 9.51 1.60 -8.58
C GLY A 36 10.72 0.98 -9.28
N GLU A 37 11.75 0.59 -8.52
CA GLU A 37 12.93 -0.12 -9.05
C GLU A 37 12.55 -1.46 -9.69
N TYR A 38 11.72 -2.24 -9.00
CA TYR A 38 11.20 -3.52 -9.48
C TYR A 38 10.41 -3.34 -10.77
N ALA A 39 9.51 -2.37 -10.79
CA ALA A 39 8.67 -2.11 -11.94
C ALA A 39 9.50 -1.74 -13.19
N ARG A 40 10.58 -0.96 -13.01
CA ARG A 40 11.53 -0.65 -14.10
C ARG A 40 12.30 -1.89 -14.55
N ALA A 41 12.78 -2.72 -13.62
CA ALA A 41 13.57 -3.91 -13.93
C ALA A 41 12.75 -4.99 -14.66
N GLU A 42 11.49 -5.17 -14.29
CA GLU A 42 10.59 -6.17 -14.87
C GLU A 42 9.85 -5.69 -16.13
N GLY A 43 10.03 -4.42 -16.52
CA GLY A 43 9.39 -3.84 -17.70
C GLY A 43 7.89 -3.65 -17.55
N VAL A 44 7.42 -3.17 -16.39
CA VAL A 44 6.00 -2.90 -16.15
C VAL A 44 5.46 -1.88 -17.16
N THR A 45 4.37 -2.26 -17.83
CA THR A 45 3.72 -1.48 -18.89
C THR A 45 2.45 -0.77 -18.42
N GLY A 46 1.96 -1.09 -17.23
CA GLY A 46 0.84 -0.38 -16.60
C GLY A 46 0.58 -0.79 -15.16
N ILE A 47 -0.22 0.00 -14.45
CA ILE A 47 -0.50 -0.20 -13.02
C ILE A 47 -2.00 -0.12 -12.75
N VAL A 48 -2.53 -1.12 -12.05
CA VAL A 48 -3.91 -1.13 -11.55
C VAL A 48 -3.87 -0.98 -10.04
N TRP A 49 -4.45 0.11 -9.56
CA TRP A 49 -4.58 0.39 -8.14
C TRP A 49 -5.95 -0.04 -7.62
N MET A 50 -6.01 -0.51 -6.37
CA MET A 50 -7.21 -0.41 -5.55
C MET A 50 -6.92 0.55 -4.41
N ALA A 51 -7.74 1.60 -4.28
CA ALA A 51 -7.48 2.73 -3.40
C ALA A 51 -8.51 2.80 -2.26
N ALA A 52 -8.02 2.78 -1.02
CA ALA A 52 -8.87 2.81 0.19
C ALA A 52 -9.76 4.06 0.27
N HIS A 53 -9.28 5.19 -0.22
CA HIS A 53 -10.03 6.46 -0.16
C HIS A 53 -11.13 6.57 -1.22
N TRP A 54 -11.18 5.66 -2.20
CA TRP A 54 -12.24 5.64 -3.19
C TRP A 54 -13.19 4.46 -2.92
N GLU A 55 -14.21 4.71 -2.13
CA GLU A 55 -15.25 3.74 -1.78
C GLU A 55 -16.53 4.00 -2.58
N THR A 56 -17.24 2.93 -2.94
CA THR A 56 -18.60 3.00 -3.50
C THR A 56 -19.64 2.67 -2.44
N HIS A 57 -20.76 3.39 -2.41
CA HIS A 57 -21.83 3.16 -1.43
C HIS A 57 -22.80 2.03 -1.79
N GLU A 58 -22.75 1.50 -3.02
CA GLU A 58 -23.61 0.43 -3.50
C GLU A 58 -22.83 -0.87 -3.68
N ASP A 59 -23.53 -1.98 -3.92
CA ASP A 59 -22.89 -3.24 -4.31
C ASP A 59 -22.37 -3.19 -5.76
N ARG A 60 -21.34 -2.38 -5.98
CA ARG A 60 -20.61 -2.24 -7.23
C ARG A 60 -19.14 -1.94 -6.98
N ILE A 61 -18.35 -1.92 -8.05
CA ILE A 61 -17.03 -1.30 -8.08
C ILE A 61 -16.98 -0.32 -9.24
N GLU A 62 -16.29 0.78 -9.04
CA GLU A 62 -16.05 1.79 -10.05
C GLU A 62 -14.59 1.70 -10.52
N ILE A 63 -14.39 1.93 -11.81
CA ILE A 63 -13.06 1.92 -12.44
C ILE A 63 -12.88 3.25 -13.17
N SER A 64 -11.80 3.96 -12.86
CA SER A 64 -11.58 5.31 -13.37
C SER A 64 -11.20 5.29 -14.85
N THR A 65 -12.07 5.83 -15.71
CA THR A 65 -11.78 6.18 -17.12
C THR A 65 -11.51 7.68 -17.30
N ASN A 66 -11.47 8.44 -16.21
CA ASN A 66 -11.10 9.86 -16.27
C ASN A 66 -9.69 10.03 -16.85
N LYS A 67 -9.57 10.69 -18.01
CA LYS A 67 -8.29 10.92 -18.72
C LYS A 67 -7.37 11.90 -17.99
N ARG A 68 -7.93 12.79 -17.17
CA ARG A 68 -7.20 13.84 -16.44
C ARG A 68 -7.84 14.01 -15.07
N PRO A 69 -7.75 12.99 -14.21
CA PRO A 69 -8.37 13.05 -12.91
C PRO A 69 -7.80 14.20 -12.10
N GLY A 70 -8.70 14.89 -11.39
CA GLY A 70 -8.30 15.80 -10.33
C GLY A 70 -7.61 15.04 -9.20
N LYS A 71 -6.98 15.80 -8.31
CA LYS A 71 -6.45 15.30 -7.04
C LYS A 71 -7.12 16.03 -5.90
N ASP A 72 -7.43 15.31 -4.84
CA ASP A 72 -7.89 15.95 -3.61
C ASP A 72 -6.79 16.76 -2.92
N MET A 73 -7.20 17.68 -2.05
CA MET A 73 -6.26 18.51 -1.31
C MET A 73 -5.50 17.69 -0.28
N VAL A 74 -4.19 17.94 -0.20
CA VAL A 74 -3.32 17.41 0.85
C VAL A 74 -2.89 18.54 1.79
N SER A 75 -2.82 18.24 3.08
CA SER A 75 -2.43 19.20 4.13
C SER A 75 -1.21 18.71 4.91
N PHE A 76 -0.65 19.57 5.76
CA PHE A 76 0.48 19.23 6.66
C PHE A 76 1.77 18.81 5.94
N VAL A 77 1.95 19.28 4.69
CA VAL A 77 3.20 19.12 3.93
C VAL A 77 3.82 20.47 3.60
N PRO A 78 5.16 20.56 3.50
CA PRO A 78 5.85 21.79 3.10
C PRO A 78 5.39 22.31 1.73
N PRO A 79 5.48 23.64 1.47
CA PRO A 79 5.03 24.25 0.22
C PRO A 79 5.63 23.64 -1.05
N GLU A 80 6.91 23.26 -1.02
CA GLU A 80 7.59 22.62 -2.15
C GLU A 80 7.00 21.25 -2.50
N MET A 81 6.55 20.51 -1.49
CA MET A 81 5.91 19.21 -1.68
C MET A 81 4.46 19.34 -2.10
N LEU A 82 3.76 20.38 -1.64
CA LEU A 82 2.45 20.74 -2.17
C LEU A 82 2.54 21.18 -3.64
N GLN A 83 3.59 21.93 -4.00
CA GLN A 83 3.84 22.31 -5.39
C GLN A 83 4.05 21.07 -6.27
N TRP A 84 4.94 20.16 -5.88
CA TRP A 84 5.12 18.89 -6.59
C TRP A 84 3.79 18.13 -6.71
N TYR A 85 3.04 18.02 -5.60
CA TYR A 85 1.77 17.30 -5.58
C TYR A 85 0.78 17.88 -6.58
N ASN A 86 0.68 19.20 -6.66
CA ASN A 86 -0.22 19.89 -7.59
C ASN A 86 0.22 19.74 -9.05
N GLU A 87 1.52 19.87 -9.34
CA GLU A 87 2.08 19.83 -10.69
C GLU A 87 2.16 18.40 -11.29
N TYR A 88 2.25 17.36 -10.45
CA TYR A 88 2.38 15.98 -10.92
C TYR A 88 1.16 15.55 -11.74
N ARG A 89 1.37 15.15 -13.01
CA ARG A 89 0.27 14.71 -13.87
C ARG A 89 0.04 13.21 -13.73
N ILE A 90 -1.15 12.82 -13.31
CA ILE A 90 -1.55 11.40 -13.27
C ILE A 90 -1.58 10.85 -14.69
N ASN A 91 -0.79 9.81 -14.97
CA ASN A 91 -0.79 9.10 -16.25
C ASN A 91 -1.97 8.12 -16.33
N SER A 92 -3.21 8.65 -16.30
CA SER A 92 -4.42 7.84 -16.31
C SER A 92 -4.64 7.16 -17.66
N SER A 93 -5.01 5.87 -17.66
CA SER A 93 -5.32 5.09 -18.86
C SER A 93 -6.77 4.57 -18.82
N PRO A 94 -7.68 5.21 -19.57
CA PRO A 94 -9.01 4.68 -19.82
C PRO A 94 -8.99 3.33 -20.55
N GLU A 95 -7.96 3.08 -21.37
CA GLU A 95 -7.82 1.82 -22.09
C GLU A 95 -7.53 0.66 -21.11
N LEU A 96 -6.63 0.87 -20.14
CA LEU A 96 -6.38 -0.11 -19.08
C LEU A 96 -7.61 -0.28 -18.17
N ALA A 97 -8.34 0.81 -17.89
CA ALA A 97 -9.60 0.76 -17.17
C ALA A 97 -10.64 -0.12 -17.88
N GLN A 98 -10.76 0.00 -19.20
CA GLN A 98 -11.65 -0.82 -20.02
C GLN A 98 -11.25 -2.30 -19.96
N VAL A 99 -9.96 -2.62 -20.03
CA VAL A 99 -9.47 -4.01 -19.89
C VAL A 99 -9.85 -4.59 -18.53
N CYS A 100 -9.69 -3.82 -17.44
CA CYS A 100 -10.09 -4.27 -16.10
C CYS A 100 -11.60 -4.48 -16.01
N HIS A 101 -12.38 -3.53 -16.51
CA HIS A 101 -13.83 -3.59 -16.58
C HIS A 101 -14.31 -4.86 -17.30
N ASP A 102 -13.80 -5.12 -18.50
CA ASP A 102 -14.27 -6.23 -19.32
C ASP A 102 -13.98 -7.58 -18.67
N LYS A 103 -12.81 -7.74 -18.05
CA LYS A 103 -12.46 -8.94 -17.27
C LYS A 103 -13.39 -9.11 -16.05
N LEU A 104 -13.68 -8.03 -15.33
CA LEU A 104 -14.55 -8.05 -14.13
C LEU A 104 -16.02 -8.33 -14.49
N VAL A 105 -16.58 -7.64 -15.48
CA VAL A 105 -17.95 -7.89 -15.95
C VAL A 105 -18.08 -9.32 -16.47
N SER A 106 -17.11 -9.82 -17.23
CA SER A 106 -17.11 -11.22 -17.72
C SER A 106 -17.08 -12.25 -16.58
N ALA A 107 -16.51 -11.90 -15.42
CA ALA A 107 -16.50 -12.73 -14.21
C ALA A 107 -17.75 -12.54 -13.31
N GLY A 108 -18.72 -11.73 -13.77
CA GLY A 108 -20.00 -11.51 -13.11
C GLY A 108 -20.00 -10.41 -12.04
N PHE A 109 -19.00 -9.53 -12.02
CA PHE A 109 -18.99 -8.37 -11.13
C PHE A 109 -19.88 -7.25 -11.64
N ASN A 110 -20.55 -6.55 -10.72
CA ASN A 110 -21.16 -5.26 -10.99
C ASN A 110 -20.05 -4.19 -11.03
N ALA A 111 -19.35 -4.10 -12.16
CA ALA A 111 -18.29 -3.12 -12.39
C ALA A 111 -18.78 -2.06 -13.37
N ILE A 112 -18.55 -0.78 -13.04
CA ILE A 112 -18.92 0.34 -13.91
C ILE A 112 -17.70 1.24 -14.16
N LEU A 113 -17.69 1.91 -15.30
CA LEU A 113 -16.68 2.91 -15.63
C LEU A 113 -17.10 4.28 -15.08
N ASN A 114 -16.16 5.04 -14.54
CA ASN A 114 -16.40 6.39 -14.04
C ASN A 114 -15.42 7.39 -14.69
N GLU A 115 -15.97 8.29 -15.51
CA GLU A 115 -15.23 9.33 -16.22
C GLU A 115 -14.91 10.57 -15.36
N GLU A 116 -15.54 10.68 -14.19
CA GLU A 116 -15.46 11.82 -13.27
C GLU A 116 -14.65 11.53 -12.00
N ALA A 117 -14.10 10.32 -11.88
CA ALA A 117 -13.34 9.89 -10.70
C ALA A 117 -12.20 10.87 -10.35
N ILE A 118 -12.11 11.22 -9.07
CA ILE A 118 -11.03 12.02 -8.48
C ILE A 118 -10.05 11.05 -7.81
N TRP A 119 -8.75 11.29 -7.98
CA TRP A 119 -7.72 10.45 -7.39
C TRP A 119 -7.26 11.04 -6.07
N HIS A 120 -7.09 10.19 -5.06
CA HIS A 120 -6.85 10.63 -3.70
C HIS A 120 -5.35 10.53 -3.35
N GLN A 121 -4.98 11.07 -2.20
CA GLN A 121 -3.59 11.10 -1.75
C GLN A 121 -2.98 9.70 -1.56
N ASP A 122 -3.80 8.68 -1.29
CA ASP A 122 -3.37 7.30 -1.07
C ASP A 122 -2.67 6.66 -2.28
N VAL A 123 -2.99 7.10 -3.50
CA VAL A 123 -2.28 6.71 -4.73
C VAL A 123 -1.11 7.64 -5.03
N MET A 124 -1.24 8.93 -4.73
CA MET A 124 -0.20 9.92 -5.00
C MET A 124 1.03 9.77 -4.10
N ILE A 125 0.84 9.35 -2.85
CA ILE A 125 1.92 9.09 -1.89
C ILE A 125 2.91 8.04 -2.40
N PRO A 126 2.51 6.80 -2.74
CA PRO A 126 3.46 5.82 -3.26
C PRO A 126 4.09 6.27 -4.59
N ILE A 127 3.31 6.91 -5.47
CA ILE A 127 3.80 7.43 -6.75
C ILE A 127 4.96 8.41 -6.57
N ARG A 128 4.90 9.29 -5.57
CA ARG A 128 6.00 10.22 -5.26
C ARG A 128 7.36 9.52 -5.11
N TRP A 129 7.34 8.32 -4.55
CA TRP A 129 8.54 7.55 -4.23
C TRP A 129 8.90 6.56 -5.33
N MET A 130 7.91 6.03 -6.06
CA MET A 130 8.11 5.11 -7.18
C MET A 130 8.58 5.83 -8.45
N TYR A 131 7.91 6.94 -8.78
CA TYR A 131 8.08 7.72 -10.00
C TYR A 131 7.99 9.23 -9.69
N PRO A 132 9.07 9.84 -9.16
CA PRO A 132 9.09 11.27 -8.84
C PRO A 132 8.80 12.18 -10.06
N ASP A 133 9.17 11.70 -11.25
CA ASP A 133 8.84 12.30 -12.54
C ASP A 133 7.67 11.54 -13.20
N PHE A 134 6.58 12.26 -13.48
CA PHE A 134 5.39 11.66 -14.09
C PHE A 134 5.63 11.08 -15.48
N ARG A 135 6.67 11.54 -16.18
CA ARG A 135 7.02 11.06 -17.53
C ARG A 135 7.56 9.64 -17.52
N GLU A 136 8.04 9.17 -16.37
CA GLU A 136 8.55 7.81 -16.17
C GLU A 136 7.48 6.85 -15.64
N CYS A 137 6.34 7.38 -15.19
CA CYS A 137 5.26 6.58 -14.60
C CYS A 137 4.49 5.84 -15.70
N PRO A 138 4.34 4.50 -15.63
CA PRO A 138 3.52 3.74 -16.56
C PRO A 138 2.05 4.22 -16.55
N PRO A 139 1.30 4.01 -17.64
CA PRO A 139 -0.14 4.26 -17.66
C PRO A 139 -0.85 3.47 -16.55
N MET A 140 -1.80 4.11 -15.89
CA MET A 140 -2.42 3.55 -14.69
C MET A 140 -3.91 3.82 -14.59
N THR A 141 -4.63 2.96 -13.87
CA THR A 141 -6.03 3.17 -13.49
C THR A 141 -6.23 2.81 -12.02
N ILE A 142 -7.33 3.27 -11.45
CA ILE A 142 -7.74 2.98 -10.07
C ILE A 142 -9.08 2.27 -10.09
N ILE A 143 -9.28 1.38 -9.12
CA ILE A 143 -10.52 0.64 -8.84
C ILE A 143 -10.95 0.99 -7.42
N SER A 144 -12.24 1.23 -7.24
CA SER A 144 -12.82 1.55 -5.94
C SER A 144 -12.89 0.32 -5.02
N VAL A 145 -12.99 0.57 -3.71
CA VAL A 145 -13.47 -0.40 -2.73
C VAL A 145 -15.00 -0.55 -2.85
N ASN A 146 -15.51 -1.76 -2.64
CA ASN A 146 -16.95 -2.03 -2.58
C ASN A 146 -17.50 -1.81 -1.17
N GLY A 147 -18.58 -1.04 -1.04
CA GLY A 147 -19.15 -0.63 0.25
C GLY A 147 -19.79 -1.73 1.08
N ARG A 148 -19.91 -2.98 0.59
CA ARG A 148 -20.30 -4.12 1.44
C ARG A 148 -19.15 -4.64 2.29
N PHE A 149 -17.93 -4.27 1.95
CA PHE A 149 -16.73 -4.65 2.68
C PHE A 149 -16.50 -6.16 2.83
N ASP A 150 -17.02 -6.97 1.91
CA ASP A 150 -16.78 -8.41 1.92
C ASP A 150 -15.31 -8.70 1.52
N PRO A 151 -14.49 -9.28 2.40
CA PRO A 151 -13.09 -9.59 2.08
C PRO A 151 -12.99 -10.61 0.93
N TRP A 152 -13.92 -11.55 0.82
CA TRP A 152 -13.92 -12.55 -0.24
C TRP A 152 -14.24 -11.95 -1.59
N PHE A 153 -15.10 -10.94 -1.63
CA PHE A 153 -15.37 -10.14 -2.83
C PHE A 153 -14.08 -9.49 -3.34
N HIS A 154 -13.35 -8.76 -2.48
CA HIS A 154 -12.12 -8.07 -2.86
C HIS A 154 -10.99 -9.05 -3.24
N LEU A 155 -10.91 -10.19 -2.56
CA LEU A 155 -9.99 -11.28 -2.94
C LEU A 155 -10.31 -11.79 -4.36
N LYS A 156 -11.60 -11.97 -4.67
CA LYS A 156 -12.07 -12.43 -5.98
C LYS A 156 -11.80 -11.38 -7.08
N VAL A 157 -11.90 -10.09 -6.78
CA VAL A 157 -11.51 -9.00 -7.71
C VAL A 157 -10.04 -9.16 -8.09
N GLY A 158 -9.15 -9.29 -7.10
CA GLY A 158 -7.72 -9.53 -7.33
C GLY A 158 -7.44 -10.80 -8.14
N LEU A 159 -8.10 -11.90 -7.78
CA LEU A 159 -7.99 -13.18 -8.51
C LEU A 159 -8.44 -13.06 -9.97
N THR A 160 -9.47 -12.26 -10.25
CA THR A 160 -10.00 -12.06 -11.60
C THR A 160 -9.02 -11.28 -12.47
N LEU A 161 -8.34 -10.29 -11.88
CA LEU A 161 -7.36 -9.47 -12.58
C LEU A 161 -5.96 -10.10 -12.64
N ARG A 162 -5.69 -11.23 -11.97
CA ARG A 162 -4.34 -11.81 -11.87
C ARG A 162 -3.63 -12.05 -13.21
N ALA A 163 -4.37 -12.37 -14.27
CA ALA A 163 -3.79 -12.64 -15.58
C ALA A 163 -2.98 -11.45 -16.12
N LEU A 164 -3.35 -10.22 -15.69
CA LEU A 164 -2.63 -8.98 -16.01
C LEU A 164 -1.16 -9.00 -15.55
N ARG A 165 -0.81 -9.79 -14.52
CA ARG A 165 0.57 -9.98 -14.05
C ARG A 165 1.47 -10.58 -15.14
N HIS A 166 0.94 -11.44 -16.01
CA HIS A 166 1.67 -11.99 -17.16
C HIS A 166 1.71 -11.01 -18.35
N GLU A 167 0.82 -10.02 -18.36
CA GLU A 167 0.74 -8.96 -19.38
C GLU A 167 1.59 -7.73 -19.01
N LYS A 168 2.49 -7.87 -18.01
CA LYS A 168 3.33 -6.80 -17.45
C LYS A 168 2.56 -5.64 -16.83
N ILE A 169 1.34 -5.90 -16.38
CA ILE A 169 0.52 -4.95 -15.62
C ILE A 169 0.60 -5.30 -14.14
N MET A 170 1.06 -4.35 -13.34
CA MET A 170 1.27 -4.51 -11.90
C MET A 170 -0.01 -4.18 -11.12
N LEU A 171 -0.38 -5.03 -10.15
CA LEU A 171 -1.52 -4.78 -9.26
C LEU A 171 -1.01 -4.25 -7.92
N ILE A 172 -1.58 -3.13 -7.45
CA ILE A 172 -1.22 -2.53 -6.16
C ILE A 172 -2.48 -2.18 -5.36
N GLY A 173 -2.51 -2.58 -4.09
CA GLY A 173 -3.46 -2.07 -3.11
C GLY A 173 -2.82 -0.97 -2.26
N THR A 174 -3.53 0.14 -2.06
CA THR A 174 -3.10 1.20 -1.13
C THR A 174 -4.10 1.41 -0.01
N GLY A 175 -3.64 1.43 1.24
CA GLY A 175 -4.50 1.43 2.42
C GLY A 175 -3.73 1.60 3.74
N GLY A 176 -4.07 0.83 4.77
CA GLY A 176 -3.40 0.82 6.07
C GLY A 176 -3.56 -0.50 6.81
N GLY A 177 -2.60 -0.85 7.69
CA GLY A 177 -2.68 -2.06 8.51
C GLY A 177 -3.57 -1.86 9.75
N VAL A 178 -3.26 -0.84 10.54
CA VAL A 178 -4.11 -0.35 11.64
C VAL A 178 -4.50 1.08 11.29
N HIS A 179 -5.78 1.29 11.03
CA HIS A 179 -6.33 2.57 10.64
C HIS A 179 -7.56 2.93 11.50
N ASN A 180 -7.29 3.28 12.76
CA ASN A 180 -8.27 3.82 13.68
C ASN A 180 -7.97 5.28 14.02
N LEU A 181 -8.55 6.21 13.26
CA LEU A 181 -8.33 7.65 13.47
C LEU A 181 -8.98 8.19 14.76
N TYR A 182 -9.81 7.41 15.46
CA TYR A 182 -10.34 7.78 16.77
C TYR A 182 -9.29 7.65 17.88
N THR A 183 -8.22 6.89 17.67
CA THR A 183 -7.19 6.61 18.69
C THR A 183 -5.86 7.31 18.43
N VAL A 184 -5.68 7.96 17.28
CA VAL A 184 -4.41 8.61 16.94
C VAL A 184 -4.19 9.90 17.74
N SER A 185 -2.92 10.21 17.99
CA SER A 185 -2.50 11.44 18.66
C SER A 185 -2.22 12.56 17.67
N TRP A 186 -3.24 13.39 17.41
CA TRP A 186 -3.14 14.53 16.48
C TRP A 186 -2.24 15.66 16.98
N HIS A 187 -2.04 15.79 18.29
CA HIS A 187 -1.35 16.92 18.91
C HIS A 187 0.03 17.19 18.29
N ARG A 188 0.83 16.14 18.09
CA ARG A 188 2.19 16.30 17.58
C ARG A 188 2.25 16.58 16.08
N MET A 189 1.36 15.96 15.30
CA MET A 189 1.24 16.28 13.88
C MET A 189 0.80 17.75 13.70
N LEU A 190 -0.19 18.21 14.46
CA LEU A 190 -0.73 19.56 14.32
C LEU A 190 0.24 20.65 14.77
N LEU A 191 0.98 20.44 15.86
CA LEU A 191 1.87 21.47 16.42
C LEU A 191 3.31 21.39 15.90
N TYR A 192 3.79 20.19 15.57
CA TYR A 192 5.20 19.94 15.27
C TYR A 192 5.41 19.27 13.92
N GLN A 193 4.34 18.95 13.18
CA GLN A 193 4.41 18.19 11.91
C GLN A 193 5.14 16.84 12.04
N ASP A 194 5.11 16.27 13.25
CA ASP A 194 5.81 15.03 13.61
C ASP A 194 4.79 13.92 13.84
N THR A 195 4.86 12.87 13.01
CA THR A 195 4.02 11.68 13.08
C THR A 195 4.79 10.46 13.57
N LEU A 196 6.12 10.46 13.55
CA LEU A 196 6.98 9.27 13.74
C LEU A 196 7.54 9.16 15.16
N THR A 197 6.78 9.67 16.12
CA THR A 197 7.23 9.90 17.50
C THR A 197 7.54 8.61 18.25
N ARG A 198 6.97 7.49 17.79
CA ARG A 198 7.15 6.16 18.36
C ARG A 198 7.42 5.14 17.27
N THR A 199 8.21 4.13 17.63
CA THR A 199 8.50 2.98 16.77
C THR A 199 7.60 1.78 17.05
N LYS A 200 6.78 1.85 18.10
CA LYS A 200 5.81 0.83 18.54
C LYS A 200 4.57 1.51 19.11
N PRO A 201 3.40 0.86 19.07
CA PRO A 201 2.18 1.44 19.59
C PRO A 201 2.21 1.47 21.12
N ILE A 202 1.35 2.31 21.71
CA ILE A 202 1.09 2.28 23.15
C ILE A 202 0.36 0.98 23.53
N ASP A 203 -0.50 0.51 22.64
CA ASP A 203 -1.38 -0.62 22.86
C ASP A 203 -0.77 -1.91 22.29
N LEU A 204 -0.56 -2.91 23.16
CA LEU A 204 0.04 -4.20 22.78
C LEU A 204 -0.90 -5.02 21.89
N ASP A 205 -2.21 -4.81 21.96
CA ASP A 205 -3.18 -5.53 21.13
C ASP A 205 -3.05 -5.12 19.65
N LEU A 206 -2.70 -3.85 19.41
CA LEU A 206 -2.40 -3.33 18.07
C LEU A 206 -1.10 -3.94 17.52
N ASP A 207 -0.06 -4.08 18.36
CA ASP A 207 1.19 -4.76 17.98
C ASP A 207 0.92 -6.25 17.66
N ALA A 208 0.07 -6.91 18.45
CA ALA A 208 -0.33 -8.31 18.26
C ALA A 208 -1.13 -8.51 16.96
N PHE A 209 -2.03 -7.58 16.62
CA PHE A 209 -2.73 -7.58 15.34
C PHE A 209 -1.75 -7.36 14.17
N GLY A 210 -0.83 -6.41 14.31
CA GLY A 210 0.28 -6.18 13.37
C GLY A 210 1.10 -7.44 13.09
N MET A 211 1.48 -8.16 14.14
CA MET A 211 2.18 -9.43 14.03
C MET A 211 1.33 -10.49 13.32
N SER A 212 0.04 -10.58 13.66
CA SER A 212 -0.89 -11.52 13.03
C SER A 212 -1.04 -11.27 11.52
N MET A 213 -1.13 -9.99 11.11
CA MET A 213 -1.08 -9.59 9.70
C MET A 213 0.19 -10.09 9.01
N LYS A 214 1.35 -9.78 9.59
CA LYS A 214 2.65 -10.20 9.05
C LYS A 214 2.74 -11.71 8.89
N GLU A 215 2.36 -12.46 9.92
CA GLU A 215 2.43 -13.93 9.90
C GLU A 215 1.45 -14.55 8.90
N CYS A 216 0.25 -13.97 8.73
CA CYS A 216 -0.70 -14.41 7.68
C CYS A 216 -0.08 -14.34 6.29
N VAL A 217 0.76 -13.34 6.03
CA VAL A 217 1.42 -13.16 4.73
C VAL A 217 2.67 -14.02 4.59
N ILE A 218 3.56 -14.01 5.59
CA ILE A 218 4.91 -14.58 5.47
C ILE A 218 4.90 -16.11 5.64
N ARG A 219 3.96 -16.67 6.40
CA ARG A 219 3.86 -18.14 6.61
C ARG A 219 2.95 -18.86 5.63
N ASN A 220 2.33 -18.14 4.70
CA ASN A 220 1.43 -18.72 3.72
C ASN A 220 1.82 -18.29 2.30
N SER A 221 1.34 -19.04 1.32
CA SER A 221 1.50 -18.78 -0.11
C SER A 221 0.22 -19.17 -0.86
N GLY A 222 0.11 -18.73 -2.11
CA GLY A 222 -1.03 -19.02 -2.99
C GLY A 222 -2.40 -18.90 -2.31
N PRO A 223 -3.32 -19.87 -2.47
CA PRO A 223 -4.68 -19.76 -1.94
C PRO A 223 -4.73 -19.67 -0.41
N HIS A 224 -3.72 -20.19 0.29
CA HIS A 224 -3.65 -20.15 1.75
C HIS A 224 -3.41 -18.74 2.27
N MET A 225 -2.58 -17.95 1.58
CA MET A 225 -2.32 -16.55 1.91
C MET A 225 -3.60 -15.72 1.79
N GLY A 226 -4.27 -15.77 0.63
CA GLY A 226 -5.50 -15.00 0.40
C GLY A 226 -6.60 -15.32 1.41
N ARG A 227 -6.79 -16.61 1.73
CA ARG A 227 -7.76 -17.05 2.75
C ARG A 227 -7.40 -16.58 4.16
N SER A 228 -6.11 -16.58 4.51
CA SER A 228 -5.65 -16.18 5.84
C SER A 228 -5.88 -14.68 6.05
N LEU A 229 -5.57 -13.86 5.05
CA LEU A 229 -5.84 -12.42 5.09
C LEU A 229 -7.34 -12.10 5.12
N ALA A 230 -8.15 -12.78 4.30
CA ALA A 230 -9.59 -12.57 4.30
C ALA A 230 -10.24 -12.90 5.67
N ARG A 231 -9.77 -13.97 6.33
CA ARG A 231 -10.21 -14.34 7.68
C ARG A 231 -9.71 -13.41 8.77
N LEU A 232 -8.70 -12.59 8.51
CA LEU A 232 -8.16 -11.69 9.53
C LEU A 232 -9.16 -10.60 9.95
N LEU A 233 -10.20 -10.35 9.15
CA LEU A 233 -11.33 -9.50 9.53
C LEU A 233 -12.13 -10.07 10.73
N GLU A 234 -12.05 -11.38 10.97
CA GLU A 234 -12.69 -12.06 12.12
C GLU A 234 -11.80 -12.02 13.38
N HIS A 235 -10.60 -11.43 13.30
CA HIS A 235 -9.69 -11.35 14.44
C HIS A 235 -10.32 -10.53 15.58
N PRO A 236 -10.18 -10.94 16.86
CA PRO A 236 -10.84 -10.26 17.98
C PRO A 236 -10.53 -8.76 18.09
N HIS A 237 -9.33 -8.37 17.68
CA HIS A 237 -8.86 -6.98 17.72
C HIS A 237 -9.07 -6.22 16.39
N PHE A 238 -9.70 -6.83 15.37
CA PHE A 238 -9.84 -6.21 14.06
C PHE A 238 -10.58 -4.88 14.14
N LEU A 239 -11.75 -4.83 14.78
CA LEU A 239 -12.57 -3.61 14.89
C LEU A 239 -11.90 -2.51 15.73
N GLN A 240 -11.07 -2.90 16.71
CA GLN A 240 -10.26 -1.95 17.47
C GLN A 240 -9.18 -1.32 16.59
N CYS A 241 -8.58 -2.10 15.69
CA CYS A 241 -7.54 -1.65 14.79
C CYS A 241 -8.08 -0.89 13.56
N ASN A 242 -9.24 -1.32 13.06
CA ASN A 242 -9.88 -0.84 11.85
C ASN A 242 -11.40 -0.81 12.11
N PRO A 243 -11.95 0.32 12.62
CA PRO A 243 -13.37 0.47 12.92
C PRO A 243 -14.27 0.17 11.72
N SER A 244 -13.73 0.42 10.53
CA SER A 244 -14.25 0.00 9.24
C SER A 244 -13.09 -0.58 8.41
N PRO A 245 -13.36 -1.55 7.52
CA PRO A 245 -12.32 -2.35 6.85
C PRO A 245 -11.79 -1.75 5.53
N GLU A 246 -12.29 -0.62 5.06
CA GLU A 246 -11.96 -0.02 3.76
C GLU A 246 -10.45 0.19 3.54
N HIS A 247 -9.70 0.53 4.59
CA HIS A 247 -8.25 0.68 4.51
C HIS A 247 -7.50 -0.66 4.46
N PHE A 248 -8.14 -1.75 4.88
CA PHE A 248 -7.55 -3.08 4.89
C PHE A 248 -7.84 -3.87 3.61
N LEU A 249 -9.01 -3.66 2.98
CA LEU A 249 -9.48 -4.41 1.81
C LEU A 249 -8.56 -4.32 0.57
N PRO A 250 -7.88 -3.20 0.27
CA PRO A 250 -6.88 -3.15 -0.80
C PRO A 250 -5.74 -4.15 -0.64
N MET A 251 -5.36 -4.50 0.60
CA MET A 251 -4.38 -5.56 0.85
C MET A 251 -4.90 -6.93 0.38
N ILE A 252 -6.18 -7.20 0.62
CA ILE A 252 -6.81 -8.46 0.21
C ILE A 252 -6.94 -8.52 -1.32
N PHE A 253 -7.25 -7.40 -1.98
CA PHE A 253 -7.20 -7.31 -3.43
C PHE A 253 -5.82 -7.64 -4.00
N ALA A 254 -4.76 -6.99 -3.47
CA ALA A 254 -3.40 -7.24 -3.93
C ALA A 254 -2.99 -8.70 -3.71
N ALA A 255 -3.29 -9.27 -2.54
CA ALA A 255 -3.06 -10.67 -2.23
C ALA A 255 -3.86 -11.61 -3.15
N GLY A 256 -5.08 -11.25 -3.54
CA GLY A 256 -5.91 -12.00 -4.49
C GLY A 256 -5.23 -12.21 -5.83
N GLY A 257 -4.44 -11.22 -6.28
CA GLY A 257 -3.63 -11.33 -7.49
C GLY A 257 -2.62 -12.49 -7.45
N CYS A 258 -2.18 -12.93 -6.27
CA CYS A 258 -1.21 -14.02 -6.06
C CYS A 258 -1.79 -15.16 -5.19
N SER A 259 -3.11 -15.40 -5.26
CA SER A 259 -3.79 -16.38 -4.41
C SER A 259 -4.19 -17.67 -5.15
N THR A 260 -3.38 -18.13 -6.09
CA THR A 260 -3.61 -19.37 -6.84
C THR A 260 -2.49 -20.38 -6.66
N TRP A 261 -2.70 -21.63 -7.11
CA TRP A 261 -1.70 -22.69 -6.98
C TRP A 261 -0.42 -22.42 -7.81
N GLU A 262 -0.45 -21.50 -8.79
CA GLU A 262 0.78 -21.05 -9.48
C GLU A 262 1.72 -20.30 -8.53
N ASP A 263 1.16 -19.66 -7.50
CA ASP A 263 1.85 -18.84 -6.51
C ASP A 263 2.23 -19.66 -5.26
N ASP A 264 1.81 -20.93 -5.20
CA ASP A 264 2.11 -21.87 -4.12
C ASP A 264 3.23 -22.83 -4.53
N SER A 265 4.39 -22.26 -4.87
CA SER A 265 5.57 -23.01 -5.28
C SER A 265 6.81 -22.52 -4.55
N ASP A 266 7.85 -23.37 -4.55
CA ASP A 266 9.16 -23.01 -4.00
C ASP A 266 9.89 -21.93 -4.80
N GLU A 267 9.34 -21.46 -5.92
CA GLU A 267 9.93 -20.39 -6.73
C GLU A 267 9.49 -19.01 -6.28
N TYR A 268 8.36 -18.90 -5.59
CA TYR A 268 7.79 -17.63 -5.14
C TYR A 268 7.88 -17.47 -3.63
N SER A 269 7.84 -16.23 -3.17
CA SER A 269 7.83 -15.89 -1.76
C SER A 269 7.11 -14.58 -1.53
N ASN A 270 6.49 -14.44 -0.37
CA ASN A 270 5.94 -13.18 0.10
C ASN A 270 6.99 -12.46 0.94
N ILE A 271 7.09 -11.14 0.79
CA ILE A 271 8.08 -10.32 1.49
C ILE A 271 7.37 -9.28 2.34
N PHE A 272 7.85 -9.15 3.59
CA PHE A 272 7.49 -8.04 4.46
C PHE A 272 8.37 -6.85 4.08
N GLY A 273 7.75 -5.83 3.53
CA GLY A 273 8.40 -4.61 3.03
C GLY A 273 8.92 -3.69 4.11
N GLY A 274 8.46 -3.90 5.35
CA GLY A 274 8.75 -3.05 6.50
C GLY A 274 7.48 -2.40 7.04
N GLU A 275 7.63 -1.77 8.20
CA GLU A 275 6.56 -1.07 8.89
C GLU A 275 7.04 0.21 9.55
N ASN A 276 6.12 1.14 9.76
CA ASN A 276 6.30 2.24 10.71
C ASN A 276 4.98 2.58 11.40
N TRP A 277 5.11 3.08 12.63
CA TRP A 277 3.98 3.57 13.40
C TRP A 277 3.89 5.08 13.28
N GLU A 278 2.68 5.58 13.06
CA GLU A 278 2.37 7.00 12.98
C GLU A 278 1.34 7.38 14.04
N MET A 279 1.50 8.58 14.61
CA MET A 279 0.52 9.19 15.51
C MET A 279 0.04 8.26 16.62
N ASP A 280 0.99 7.53 17.23
CA ASP A 280 0.85 6.60 18.35
C ASP A 280 0.16 5.25 18.07
N THR A 281 -0.80 5.17 17.15
CA THR A 281 -1.60 3.95 16.94
C THR A 281 -1.78 3.54 15.49
N GLN A 282 -1.42 4.38 14.51
CA GLN A 282 -1.59 4.04 13.09
C GLN A 282 -0.41 3.18 12.63
N LEU A 283 -0.69 2.00 12.09
CA LEU A 283 0.33 1.07 11.60
C LEU A 283 0.35 1.07 10.08
N ASN A 284 1.49 1.46 9.53
CA ASN A 284 1.80 1.26 8.13
C ASN A 284 2.56 -0.05 7.97
N VAL A 285 1.99 -1.02 7.27
CA VAL A 285 2.63 -2.28 6.85
C VAL A 285 2.66 -2.38 5.34
N ASN A 286 3.71 -3.01 4.83
CA ASN A 286 3.90 -3.11 3.39
C ASN A 286 4.28 -4.54 3.01
N PHE A 287 3.75 -5.02 1.89
CA PHE A 287 3.94 -6.40 1.44
C PHE A 287 4.15 -6.48 -0.06
N ALA A 288 5.00 -7.42 -0.47
CA ALA A 288 5.05 -7.93 -1.84
C ALA A 288 4.57 -9.37 -1.82
N PHE A 289 3.65 -9.71 -2.72
CA PHE A 289 3.06 -11.04 -2.82
C PHE A 289 3.50 -11.74 -4.11
N GLY A 290 3.78 -13.03 -4.03
CA GLY A 290 4.15 -13.84 -5.21
C GLY A 290 5.44 -13.37 -5.88
N LEU A 291 6.42 -12.90 -5.10
CA LEU A 291 7.70 -12.43 -5.64
C LEU A 291 8.59 -13.62 -5.98
N HIS A 292 9.05 -13.69 -7.23
CA HIS A 292 9.97 -14.74 -7.64
C HIS A 292 11.29 -14.63 -6.89
N LYS A 293 11.79 -15.75 -6.34
CA LYS A 293 12.99 -15.77 -5.48
C LYS A 293 14.26 -15.33 -6.19
N SER A 294 14.30 -15.28 -7.53
CA SER A 294 15.44 -14.72 -8.27
C SER A 294 15.48 -13.19 -8.28
N ASP A 295 14.43 -12.49 -7.84
CA ASP A 295 14.42 -11.03 -7.79
C ASP A 295 15.56 -10.52 -6.90
N ALA A 296 16.33 -9.57 -7.43
CA ALA A 296 17.51 -9.03 -6.75
C ALA A 296 17.16 -7.85 -5.84
N ILE A 297 16.06 -7.14 -6.12
CA ILE A 297 15.72 -5.85 -5.50
C ILE A 297 15.22 -6.07 -4.06
N PHE A 298 14.31 -7.02 -3.86
CA PHE A 298 13.78 -7.34 -2.54
C PHE A 298 14.61 -8.40 -1.80
N ARG A 299 15.46 -9.19 -2.48
CA ARG A 299 16.39 -10.13 -1.82
C ARG A 299 17.39 -9.46 -0.87
N ALA A 300 17.79 -8.22 -1.15
CA ALA A 300 18.75 -7.48 -0.32
C ALA A 300 18.27 -7.26 1.13
N VAL A 301 16.97 -7.39 1.40
CA VAL A 301 16.34 -7.11 2.71
C VAL A 301 16.53 -8.26 3.71
N GLY A 302 16.48 -9.52 3.27
CA GLY A 302 16.56 -10.68 4.16
C GLY A 302 17.90 -10.87 4.89
N LYS A 303 18.97 -10.17 4.48
CA LYS A 303 20.27 -10.18 5.17
C LYS A 303 20.37 -9.15 6.29
N HIS A 304 19.60 -8.06 6.24
CA HIS A 304 19.68 -7.00 7.24
C HIS A 304 18.92 -7.32 8.54
N GLU A 305 17.93 -8.22 8.51
CA GLU A 305 17.25 -8.66 9.75
C GLU A 305 18.13 -9.54 10.65
N ARG A 306 19.20 -10.16 10.14
CA ARG A 306 20.15 -10.94 10.97
C ARG A 306 21.15 -10.09 11.74
N ASN A 307 21.37 -8.84 11.33
CA ASN A 307 22.29 -7.93 12.01
C ASN A 307 21.47 -6.78 12.58
N GLY A 308 21.16 -6.88 13.88
CA GLY A 308 20.29 -5.97 14.63
C GLY A 308 20.41 -4.50 14.21
N ARG A 309 19.24 -3.86 14.03
CA ARG A 309 19.08 -2.44 13.69
C ARG A 309 19.93 -1.59 14.64
N ARG A 310 20.99 -0.96 14.11
CA ARG A 310 21.64 0.18 14.80
C ARG A 310 20.65 1.33 14.78
N GLN A 311 20.23 1.78 15.96
CA GLN A 311 19.43 3.00 16.08
C GLN A 311 20.17 4.18 15.42
N PRO A 312 19.45 5.05 14.68
CA PRO A 312 20.03 6.32 14.24
C PRO A 312 20.41 7.13 15.49
N LYS A 313 21.66 7.60 15.55
CA LYS A 313 22.09 8.51 16.61
C LYS A 313 21.34 9.82 16.42
N LEU A 314 20.51 10.18 17.40
CA LEU A 314 19.98 11.53 17.54
C LEU A 314 21.14 12.55 17.41
N PRO A 315 20.98 13.64 16.65
CA PRO A 315 21.98 14.69 16.61
C PRO A 315 22.19 15.22 18.03
N ARG A 316 23.46 15.31 18.46
CA ARG A 316 23.84 15.91 19.74
C ARG A 316 23.30 17.34 19.77
N ALA A 317 22.27 17.57 20.58
CA ALA A 317 21.89 18.91 20.99
C ALA A 317 23.13 19.58 21.60
N LEU A 318 23.42 20.79 21.16
CA LEU A 318 24.48 21.64 21.68
C LEU A 318 24.30 21.78 23.19
N ALA A 319 25.22 21.20 23.95
CA ALA A 319 25.32 21.38 25.38
C ALA A 319 25.65 22.86 25.65
N ASN A 320 24.71 23.60 26.23
CA ASN A 320 24.98 24.87 26.86
C ASN A 320 24.35 24.83 28.26
N PRO A 321 25.14 24.65 29.34
CA PRO A 321 24.60 24.58 30.69
C PRO A 321 24.53 25.99 31.26
N THR A 322 23.33 26.55 31.34
CA THR A 322 23.03 27.61 32.32
C THR A 322 21.58 27.41 32.78
N LEU A 323 21.41 26.45 33.70
CA LEU A 323 20.23 26.36 34.54
C LEU A 323 20.38 27.38 35.67
N THR A 324 19.59 28.45 35.61
CA THR A 324 19.21 29.20 36.82
C THR A 324 17.79 28.78 37.15
N ALA A 325 17.65 28.10 38.29
CA ALA A 325 16.36 27.74 38.87
C ALA A 325 15.55 29.01 39.17
N ILE A 326 14.29 29.04 38.76
CA ILE A 326 13.27 29.87 39.39
C ILE A 326 12.14 28.95 39.82
N VAL A 327 12.02 28.82 41.13
CA VAL A 327 10.84 28.35 41.85
C VAL A 327 9.88 29.53 41.91
N VAL A 328 8.70 29.41 41.28
CA VAL A 328 7.36 29.81 41.81
C VAL A 328 6.32 28.96 41.09
#